data_AF-A0A9W4HN43-F1
#
_entry.id   AF-A0A9W4HN43-F1
#
_cell.length_a   1.000
_cell.length_b   1.000
_cell.length_c   1.000
_cell.angle_alpha   90.00
_cell.angle_beta   90.00
_cell.angle_gamma   90.00
#
_symmetry.space_group_name_H-M   'P 1'
#
loop_
_entity.id
_entity.type
_entity.pdbx_description
1 polymer ?
#
loop_
_entity_poly.entity_id
_entity_poly.type
_entity_poly.pdbx_seq_one_letter_code
_entity_poly.pdbx_strand_id
1 'polypeptide(L)'
;MPIPVPKADRLLDLLSLKGKVVVVTGASGARGMGIEAARGCAEMGADLAITYSSRREGGEKNAKELSEEYGVKVKPYKCNVGSWESVDTLVKDVLKEFGKIDAFIANAGRTADSGILDGSVEDWNEVINTDLTGTFHCAKAVGAHFKERGTGSFVITSSMSGHIANFPQEQTSYNVAKAGTIHLARSLANEWRDFARVNSISPGYIDTGLSDFVEKDVQDLWNSMIPMGRNGDAKELKGAYVYLVSDASTYMTGNDLLIDGGYTVRTTGILPRSSLMDDIMDGSNHGKSKVDRLTGLSCLQPVCPLPGRRHNQITTELITNDIQLMSHAGPAIPGVIGAFSTKMPDQNQSSAAASEPPLGRRNSPTCQSAEFVEVDALTPGTTCFRSSAPFDAHNPTVFASKSIS
;
A
#
# COMPACT_ATOMS: atom_id res chain seq x y z
N MET A 1 10.88 -17.84 9.78
CA MET A 1 11.11 -17.96 11.25
C MET A 1 10.14 -17.01 11.95
N PRO A 2 9.76 -17.20 13.23
CA PRO A 2 8.92 -16.21 13.90
C PRO A 2 9.64 -14.86 13.95
N ILE A 3 8.96 -13.80 13.48
CA ILE A 3 9.47 -12.43 13.60
C ILE A 3 9.58 -12.11 15.11
N PRO A 4 10.76 -11.66 15.60
CA PRO A 4 10.96 -11.44 17.02
C PRO A 4 10.13 -10.26 17.54
N VAL A 5 9.66 -10.37 18.78
CA VAL A 5 9.14 -9.23 19.54
C VAL A 5 10.24 -8.14 19.62
N PRO A 6 9.92 -6.85 19.44
CA PRO A 6 10.91 -5.79 19.52
C PRO A 6 11.56 -5.77 20.91
N LYS A 7 12.87 -5.48 20.95
CA LYS A 7 13.67 -5.49 22.19
C LYS A 7 13.49 -4.25 23.07
N ALA A 8 12.73 -3.26 22.62
CA ALA A 8 12.60 -1.97 23.28
C ALA A 8 11.21 -1.80 23.90
N ASP A 9 11.18 -1.53 25.21
CA ASP A 9 9.92 -1.35 25.95
C ASP A 9 9.36 0.08 25.85
N ARG A 10 10.19 1.06 25.50
CA ARG A 10 9.78 2.48 25.42
C ARG A 10 9.29 2.84 24.02
N LEU A 11 8.12 3.48 23.94
CA LEU A 11 7.51 3.90 22.67
C LEU A 11 8.43 4.76 21.78
N LEU A 12 9.21 5.67 22.37
CA LEU A 12 10.14 6.51 21.61
C LEU A 12 11.30 5.72 20.99
N ASP A 13 11.72 4.62 21.62
CA ASP A 13 12.75 3.74 21.06
C ASP A 13 12.16 2.86 19.95
N LEU A 14 10.89 2.42 20.09
CA LEU A 14 10.15 1.70 19.05
C LEU A 14 9.93 2.53 17.78
N LEU A 15 9.70 3.84 17.93
CA LEU A 15 9.56 4.79 16.81
C LEU A 15 10.90 5.18 16.19
N SER A 16 12.02 4.99 16.90
CA SER A 16 13.34 5.39 16.43
C SER A 16 13.76 4.65 15.16
N LEU A 17 14.32 5.40 14.21
CA LEU A 17 14.90 4.88 12.98
C LEU A 17 16.42 5.08 12.92
N LYS A 18 17.05 5.38 14.06
CA LYS A 18 18.50 5.60 14.15
C LYS A 18 19.29 4.40 13.60
N GLY A 19 20.12 4.65 12.60
CA GLY A 19 20.89 3.63 11.92
C GLY A 19 20.06 2.70 11.02
N LYS A 20 18.80 3.04 10.70
CA LYS A 20 18.00 2.42 9.65
C LYS A 20 18.07 3.26 8.37
N VAL A 21 17.99 2.60 7.21
CA VAL A 21 17.96 3.23 5.88
C VAL A 21 16.56 3.11 5.30
N VAL A 22 15.96 4.22 4.90
CA VAL A 22 14.61 4.27 4.32
C VAL A 22 14.65 4.84 2.90
N VAL A 23 14.01 4.14 1.97
CA VAL A 23 13.79 4.64 0.59
C VAL A 23 12.41 5.27 0.50
N VAL A 24 12.28 6.45 -0.11
CA VAL A 24 10.98 7.13 -0.31
C VAL A 24 10.83 7.60 -1.76
N THR A 25 9.86 7.04 -2.49
CA THR A 25 9.65 7.44 -3.89
C THR A 25 8.74 8.67 -4.02
N GLY A 26 9.04 9.55 -4.98
CA GLY A 26 8.22 10.74 -5.26
C GLY A 26 8.37 11.90 -4.26
N ALA A 27 9.42 11.91 -3.43
CA ALA A 27 9.70 12.95 -2.43
C ALA A 27 10.40 14.20 -3.01
N SER A 28 9.93 14.68 -4.17
CA SER A 28 10.59 15.74 -4.97
C SER A 28 9.87 17.10 -4.98
N GLY A 29 8.66 17.17 -4.42
CA GLY A 29 7.94 18.45 -4.19
C GLY A 29 8.20 18.99 -2.79
N ALA A 30 7.93 20.28 -2.55
CA ALA A 30 8.16 20.92 -1.24
C ALA A 30 7.08 20.62 -0.17
N ARG A 31 5.89 20.20 -0.61
CA ARG A 31 4.69 19.96 0.23
C ARG A 31 3.98 18.61 -0.05
N GLY A 32 4.64 17.69 -0.76
CA GLY A 32 4.05 16.39 -1.10
C GLY A 32 4.11 15.35 0.03
N MET A 33 3.24 14.33 -0.04
CA MET A 33 3.21 13.23 0.95
C MET A 33 4.58 12.55 1.11
N GLY A 34 5.32 12.36 0.01
CA GLY A 34 6.66 11.77 0.04
C GLY A 34 7.72 12.60 0.78
N ILE A 35 7.66 13.95 0.70
CA ILE A 35 8.62 14.78 1.46
C ILE A 35 8.26 14.81 2.96
N GLU A 36 6.97 14.77 3.32
CA GLU A 36 6.56 14.66 4.72
C GLU A 36 6.88 13.28 5.32
N ALA A 37 6.74 12.20 4.54
CA ALA A 37 7.23 10.88 4.92
C ALA A 37 8.75 10.89 5.15
N ALA A 38 9.52 11.53 4.26
CA ALA A 38 10.97 11.68 4.42
C ALA A 38 11.34 12.55 5.65
N ARG A 39 10.65 13.68 5.88
CA ARG A 39 10.81 14.53 7.08
C ARG A 39 10.58 13.73 8.37
N GLY A 40 9.46 13.01 8.46
CA GLY A 40 9.15 12.17 9.63
C GLY A 40 10.21 11.08 9.87
N CYS A 41 10.71 10.45 8.81
CA CYS A 41 11.79 9.46 8.92
C CYS A 41 13.13 10.09 9.35
N ALA A 42 13.49 11.26 8.81
CA ALA A 42 14.70 12.01 9.19
C ALA A 42 14.64 12.46 10.66
N GLU A 43 13.48 12.95 11.11
CA GLU A 43 13.20 13.35 12.50
C GLU A 43 13.43 12.19 13.49
N MET A 44 13.14 10.95 13.08
CA MET A 44 13.42 9.73 13.86
C MET A 44 14.86 9.19 13.70
N GLY A 45 15.71 9.86 12.91
CA GLY A 45 17.12 9.55 12.71
C GLY A 45 17.43 8.54 11.59
N ALA A 46 16.54 8.35 10.63
CA ALA A 46 16.80 7.50 9.46
C ALA A 46 17.76 8.16 8.46
N ASP A 47 18.67 7.36 7.89
CA ASP A 47 19.32 7.71 6.63
C ASP A 47 18.34 7.48 5.46
N LEU A 48 18.39 8.33 4.43
CA LEU A 48 17.33 8.43 3.42
C LEU A 48 17.84 8.39 1.97
N ALA A 49 17.19 7.56 1.16
CA ALA A 49 17.26 7.63 -0.29
C ALA A 49 15.92 8.12 -0.84
N ILE A 50 15.87 9.37 -1.31
CA ILE A 50 14.64 9.97 -1.87
C ILE A 50 14.67 9.96 -3.40
N THR A 51 13.52 9.76 -4.05
CA THR A 51 13.47 9.70 -5.52
C THR A 51 12.66 10.82 -6.18
N TYR A 52 13.12 11.20 -7.38
CA TYR A 52 12.42 12.08 -8.31
C TYR A 52 12.30 11.40 -9.69
N SER A 53 11.22 11.66 -10.42
CA SER A 53 11.09 11.24 -11.83
C SER A 53 11.71 12.29 -12.76
N SER A 54 11.06 13.46 -12.90
CA SER A 54 11.50 14.58 -13.74
C SER A 54 12.09 15.76 -12.95
N ARG A 55 11.56 16.05 -11.76
CA ARG A 55 11.91 17.22 -10.92
C ARG A 55 13.22 17.04 -10.15
N ARG A 56 14.35 17.03 -10.87
CA ARG A 56 15.70 16.87 -10.29
C ARG A 56 16.01 17.91 -9.21
N GLU A 57 15.85 19.18 -9.52
CA GLU A 57 16.19 20.30 -8.61
C GLU A 57 15.43 20.23 -7.29
N GLY A 58 14.14 19.87 -7.34
CA GLY A 58 13.32 19.66 -6.14
C GLY A 58 13.80 18.49 -5.28
N GLY A 59 14.18 17.37 -5.92
CA GLY A 59 14.79 16.23 -5.21
C GLY A 59 16.15 16.56 -4.59
N GLU A 60 17.03 17.26 -5.31
CA GLU A 60 18.35 17.67 -4.80
C GLU A 60 18.23 18.70 -3.66
N LYS A 61 17.32 19.67 -3.80
CA LYS A 61 17.01 20.63 -2.73
C LYS A 61 16.46 19.95 -1.48
N ASN A 62 15.44 19.10 -1.62
CA ASN A 62 14.84 18.37 -0.51
C ASN A 62 15.88 17.50 0.22
N ALA A 63 16.76 16.81 -0.52
CA ALA A 63 17.82 15.99 0.08
C ALA A 63 18.79 16.84 0.91
N LYS A 64 19.18 18.02 0.40
CA LYS A 64 20.04 18.95 1.12
C LYS A 64 19.37 19.46 2.40
N GLU A 65 18.15 19.98 2.30
CA GLU A 65 17.39 20.53 3.44
C GLU A 65 17.22 19.48 4.56
N LEU A 66 16.80 18.26 4.22
CA LEU A 66 16.66 17.16 5.20
C LEU A 66 17.99 16.80 5.88
N SER A 67 19.10 16.80 5.13
CA SER A 67 20.41 16.44 5.68
C SER A 67 20.97 17.53 6.60
N GLU A 68 20.76 18.81 6.26
CA GLU A 68 21.17 19.96 7.06
C GLU A 68 20.29 20.15 8.32
N GLU A 69 18.98 19.89 8.22
CA GLU A 69 18.02 20.09 9.33
C GLU A 69 18.11 18.98 10.39
N TYR A 70 18.20 17.71 9.98
CA TYR A 70 18.13 16.55 10.89
C TYR A 70 19.48 15.87 11.15
N GLY A 71 20.55 16.24 10.43
CA GLY A 71 21.89 15.68 10.62
C GLY A 71 22.05 14.23 10.16
N VAL A 72 21.18 13.75 9.26
CA VAL A 72 21.17 12.39 8.69
C VAL A 72 21.71 12.37 7.25
N LYS A 73 22.17 11.21 6.76
CA LYS A 73 22.63 11.08 5.38
C LYS A 73 21.42 11.00 4.44
N VAL A 74 21.28 11.96 3.54
CA VAL A 74 20.22 11.96 2.51
C VAL A 74 20.81 12.01 1.11
N LYS A 75 20.30 11.18 0.20
CA LYS A 75 20.72 11.16 -1.22
C LYS A 75 19.50 11.16 -2.16
N PRO A 76 19.49 12.03 -3.19
CA PRO A 76 18.46 12.05 -4.21
C PRO A 76 18.81 11.11 -5.37
N TYR A 77 17.82 10.39 -5.89
CA TYR A 77 17.97 9.45 -7.01
C TYR A 77 16.92 9.71 -8.10
N LYS A 78 17.32 9.61 -9.38
CA LYS A 78 16.36 9.58 -10.48
C LYS A 78 15.72 8.19 -10.56
N CYS A 79 14.40 8.11 -10.50
CA CYS A 79 13.67 6.86 -10.69
C CYS A 79 12.33 7.09 -11.38
N ASN A 80 12.08 6.37 -12.48
CA ASN A 80 10.75 6.20 -13.04
C ASN A 80 10.21 4.83 -12.60
N VAL A 81 9.22 4.81 -11.70
CA VAL A 81 8.66 3.55 -11.18
C VAL A 81 8.01 2.69 -12.26
N GLY A 82 7.52 3.30 -13.35
CA GLY A 82 6.94 2.58 -14.51
C GLY A 82 7.97 1.81 -15.36
N SER A 83 9.27 1.86 -15.05
CA SER A 83 10.31 1.02 -15.66
C SER A 83 10.95 0.13 -14.60
N TRP A 84 10.94 -1.18 -14.85
CA TRP A 84 11.59 -2.18 -14.00
C TRP A 84 13.08 -1.89 -13.82
N GLU A 85 13.78 -1.57 -14.92
CA GLU A 85 15.22 -1.31 -14.98
C GLU A 85 15.59 -0.08 -14.13
N SER A 86 14.75 0.96 -14.14
CA SER A 86 14.95 2.16 -13.34
C SER A 86 14.78 1.91 -11.84
N VAL A 87 13.95 0.93 -11.45
CA VAL A 87 13.71 0.58 -10.03
C VAL A 87 14.76 -0.42 -9.53
N ASP A 88 15.14 -1.39 -10.36
CA ASP A 88 16.23 -2.33 -10.08
C ASP A 88 17.58 -1.59 -9.93
N THR A 89 17.85 -0.60 -10.79
CA THR A 89 19.03 0.28 -10.67
C THR A 89 18.99 1.10 -9.37
N LEU A 90 17.84 1.71 -9.04
CA LEU A 90 17.67 2.45 -7.78
C LEU A 90 18.05 1.59 -6.56
N VAL A 91 17.50 0.39 -6.46
CA VAL A 91 17.77 -0.49 -5.30
C VAL A 91 19.26 -0.85 -5.24
N LYS A 92 19.89 -1.19 -6.38
CA LYS A 92 21.33 -1.50 -6.44
C LYS A 92 22.20 -0.32 -6.01
N ASP A 93 21.90 0.89 -6.48
CA ASP A 93 22.67 2.10 -6.13
C ASP A 93 22.48 2.51 -4.67
N VAL A 94 21.29 2.35 -4.09
CA VAL A 94 21.05 2.57 -2.66
C VAL A 94 21.80 1.53 -1.82
N LEU A 95 21.77 0.25 -2.20
CA LEU A 95 22.53 -0.80 -1.50
C LEU A 95 24.05 -0.56 -1.57
N LYS A 96 24.56 -0.04 -2.68
CA LYS A 96 25.96 0.35 -2.83
C LYS A 96 26.36 1.54 -1.95
N GLU A 97 25.48 2.54 -1.81
CA GLU A 97 25.76 3.81 -1.11
C GLU A 97 25.47 3.77 0.40
N PHE A 98 24.51 2.93 0.83
CA PHE A 98 24.05 2.82 2.22
C PHE A 98 24.25 1.42 2.83
N GLY A 99 24.65 0.42 2.05
CA GLY A 99 24.90 -0.96 2.49
C GLY A 99 23.64 -1.81 2.72
N LYS A 100 22.47 -1.19 2.90
CA LYS A 100 21.19 -1.86 3.20
C LYS A 100 19.98 -0.96 2.92
N ILE A 101 18.80 -1.58 2.88
CA ILE A 101 17.50 -0.90 2.99
C ILE A 101 16.74 -1.60 4.13
N ASP A 102 16.26 -0.85 5.11
CA ASP A 102 15.45 -1.36 6.23
C ASP A 102 13.94 -1.14 5.99
N ALA A 103 13.58 -0.04 5.33
CA ALA A 103 12.20 0.18 4.88
C ALA A 103 12.13 0.88 3.51
N PHE A 104 11.02 0.68 2.81
CA PHE A 104 10.77 1.28 1.50
C PHE A 104 9.33 1.78 1.43
N ILE A 105 9.17 3.06 1.11
CA ILE A 105 7.90 3.75 0.96
C ILE A 105 7.65 3.98 -0.54
N ALA A 106 6.76 3.17 -1.13
CA ALA A 106 6.28 3.34 -2.49
C ALA A 106 5.16 4.39 -2.50
N ASN A 107 5.51 5.62 -2.91
CA ASN A 107 4.62 6.79 -2.89
C ASN A 107 4.50 7.50 -4.25
N ALA A 108 5.37 7.21 -5.23
CA ALA A 108 5.19 7.71 -6.59
C ALA A 108 3.85 7.23 -7.19
N GLY A 109 3.10 8.15 -7.78
CA GLY A 109 1.82 7.90 -8.44
C GLY A 109 1.41 9.06 -9.35
N ARG A 110 0.32 8.87 -10.09
CA ARG A 110 -0.20 9.76 -11.12
C ARG A 110 -1.73 9.85 -11.05
N THR A 111 -2.29 11.03 -11.35
CA THR A 111 -3.74 11.24 -11.45
C THR A 111 -4.30 10.69 -12.76
N ALA A 112 -5.61 10.44 -12.79
CA ALA A 112 -6.37 10.28 -14.02
C ALA A 112 -7.29 11.49 -14.17
N ASP A 113 -7.39 12.01 -15.39
CA ASP A 113 -8.08 13.28 -15.66
C ASP A 113 -9.47 13.06 -16.32
N SER A 114 -9.87 11.81 -16.56
CA SER A 114 -11.14 11.44 -17.20
C SER A 114 -11.64 10.02 -16.85
N GLY A 115 -12.91 9.77 -17.14
CA GLY A 115 -13.54 8.45 -17.07
C GLY A 115 -13.23 7.55 -18.27
N ILE A 116 -13.55 6.26 -18.16
CA ILE A 116 -13.14 5.23 -19.16
C ILE A 116 -13.73 5.39 -20.57
N LEU A 117 -14.77 6.22 -20.74
CA LEU A 117 -15.42 6.46 -22.03
C LEU A 117 -14.80 7.64 -22.79
N ASP A 118 -14.21 8.59 -22.05
CA ASP A 118 -13.62 9.82 -22.60
C ASP A 118 -12.08 9.73 -22.65
N GLY A 119 -11.47 8.96 -21.74
CA GLY A 119 -10.04 8.67 -21.71
C GLY A 119 -9.61 7.61 -22.73
N SER A 120 -8.37 7.70 -23.18
CA SER A 120 -7.78 6.73 -24.12
C SER A 120 -7.33 5.44 -23.43
N VAL A 121 -7.06 4.40 -24.23
CA VAL A 121 -6.45 3.15 -23.73
C VAL A 121 -5.02 3.42 -23.26
N GLU A 122 -4.34 4.39 -23.87
CA GLU A 122 -3.04 4.90 -23.49
C GLU A 122 -3.08 5.55 -22.10
N ASP A 123 -4.04 6.44 -21.82
CA ASP A 123 -4.22 7.07 -20.50
C ASP A 123 -4.44 6.02 -19.40
N TRP A 124 -5.30 5.03 -19.68
CA TRP A 124 -5.52 3.88 -18.78
C TRP A 124 -4.21 3.14 -18.49
N ASN A 125 -3.45 2.81 -19.53
CA ASN A 125 -2.19 2.08 -19.41
C ASN A 125 -1.12 2.89 -18.67
N GLU A 126 -1.04 4.21 -18.86
CA GLU A 126 -0.09 5.07 -18.16
C GLU A 126 -0.36 5.16 -16.66
N VAL A 127 -1.63 5.24 -16.25
CA VAL A 127 -2.05 5.22 -14.84
C VAL A 127 -1.78 3.86 -14.20
N ILE A 128 -2.21 2.76 -14.84
CA ILE A 128 -1.97 1.41 -14.33
C ILE A 128 -0.47 1.10 -14.24
N ASN A 129 0.33 1.49 -15.24
CA ASN A 129 1.76 1.24 -15.24
C ASN A 129 2.49 2.04 -14.16
N THR A 130 2.06 3.27 -13.87
CA THR A 130 2.68 4.10 -12.83
C THR A 130 2.29 3.61 -11.44
N ASP A 131 1.00 3.51 -11.15
CA ASP A 131 0.50 3.34 -9.78
C ASP A 131 0.45 1.88 -9.32
N LEU A 132 0.09 0.95 -10.20
CA LEU A 132 0.00 -0.47 -9.87
C LEU A 132 1.29 -1.22 -10.25
N THR A 133 1.67 -1.19 -11.53
CA THR A 133 2.88 -1.90 -12.01
C THR A 133 4.15 -1.31 -11.40
N GLY A 134 4.24 0.01 -11.25
CA GLY A 134 5.37 0.67 -10.59
C GLY A 134 5.50 0.32 -9.11
N THR A 135 4.39 0.20 -8.38
CA THR A 135 4.38 -0.31 -7.00
C THR A 135 4.87 -1.77 -6.95
N PHE A 136 4.45 -2.61 -7.91
CA PHE A 136 4.96 -3.97 -8.07
C PHE A 136 6.47 -4.00 -8.36
N HIS A 137 7.00 -3.12 -9.24
CA HIS A 137 8.44 -3.03 -9.48
C HIS A 137 9.21 -2.71 -8.20
N CYS A 138 8.74 -1.73 -7.41
CA CYS A 138 9.34 -1.38 -6.12
C CYS A 138 9.33 -2.57 -5.16
N ALA A 139 8.19 -3.25 -5.03
CA ALA A 139 8.06 -4.43 -4.18
C ALA A 139 9.02 -5.55 -4.61
N LYS A 140 9.03 -5.89 -5.90
CA LYS A 140 9.87 -6.96 -6.46
C LYS A 140 11.36 -6.68 -6.28
N ALA A 141 11.80 -5.43 -6.45
CA ALA A 141 13.21 -5.05 -6.32
C ALA A 141 13.69 -5.10 -4.86
N VAL A 142 12.94 -4.52 -3.92
CA VAL A 142 13.35 -4.51 -2.51
C VAL A 142 13.08 -5.82 -1.78
N GLY A 143 12.04 -6.57 -2.17
CA GLY A 143 11.66 -7.84 -1.54
C GLY A 143 12.76 -8.90 -1.60
N ALA A 144 13.58 -8.91 -2.66
CA ALA A 144 14.76 -9.77 -2.76
C ALA A 144 15.78 -9.46 -1.64
N HIS A 145 16.05 -8.18 -1.39
CA HIS A 145 16.97 -7.74 -0.34
C HIS A 145 16.41 -7.98 1.07
N PHE A 146 15.12 -7.72 1.29
CA PHE A 146 14.47 -8.03 2.57
C PHE A 146 14.51 -9.53 2.88
N LYS A 147 14.34 -10.40 1.88
CA LYS A 147 14.44 -11.85 2.02
C LYS A 147 15.86 -12.30 2.36
N GLU A 148 16.88 -11.72 1.74
CA GLU A 148 18.29 -11.96 2.07
C GLU A 148 18.61 -11.56 3.53
N ARG A 149 18.10 -10.41 3.97
CA ARG A 149 18.34 -9.89 5.32
C ARG A 149 17.47 -10.53 6.42
N GLY A 150 16.38 -11.21 6.07
CA GLY A 150 15.39 -11.70 7.02
C GLY A 150 14.62 -10.59 7.76
N THR A 151 14.66 -9.35 7.27
CA THR A 151 13.96 -8.19 7.88
C THR A 151 13.63 -7.13 6.83
N GLY A 152 12.50 -6.44 6.99
CA GLY A 152 12.11 -5.28 6.19
C GLY A 152 10.71 -4.75 6.50
N SER A 153 10.44 -3.50 6.12
CA SER A 153 9.08 -2.92 6.09
C SER A 153 8.79 -2.28 4.73
N PHE A 154 7.76 -2.75 4.03
CA PHE A 154 7.28 -2.16 2.78
C PHE A 154 5.98 -1.40 3.04
N VAL A 155 5.94 -0.12 2.69
CA VAL A 155 4.79 0.76 2.87
C VAL A 155 4.33 1.26 1.51
N ILE A 156 3.07 1.01 1.16
CA ILE A 156 2.47 1.46 -0.09
C ILE A 156 1.57 2.66 0.18
N THR A 157 1.69 3.71 -0.62
CA THR A 157 0.74 4.84 -0.61
C THR A 157 -0.36 4.55 -1.64
N SER A 158 -1.43 3.96 -1.13
CA SER A 158 -2.68 3.72 -1.82
C SER A 158 -3.52 5.00 -1.84
N SER A 159 -4.85 4.92 -1.70
CA SER A 159 -5.77 6.06 -1.63
C SER A 159 -7.13 5.58 -1.15
N MET A 160 -7.94 6.45 -0.54
CA MET A 160 -9.37 6.17 -0.33
C MET A 160 -10.08 5.79 -1.64
N SER A 161 -9.59 6.27 -2.79
CA SER A 161 -10.02 5.89 -4.14
C SER A 161 -9.90 4.40 -4.46
N GLY A 162 -9.15 3.63 -3.67
CA GLY A 162 -9.12 2.17 -3.76
C GLY A 162 -10.25 1.46 -3.00
N HIS A 163 -11.05 2.21 -2.23
CA HIS A 163 -12.22 1.73 -1.47
C HIS A 163 -13.55 2.26 -2.02
N ILE A 164 -13.52 3.40 -2.72
CA ILE A 164 -14.69 4.13 -3.24
C ILE A 164 -14.41 4.70 -4.63
N ALA A 165 -15.46 5.12 -5.35
CA ALA A 165 -15.31 6.06 -6.44
C ALA A 165 -15.37 7.50 -5.92
N ASN A 166 -14.43 8.35 -6.32
CA ASN A 166 -14.48 9.80 -6.07
C ASN A 166 -15.66 10.44 -6.82
N PHE A 167 -16.09 11.61 -6.32
CA PHE A 167 -17.11 12.44 -6.95
C PHE A 167 -16.72 13.91 -6.80
N PRO A 168 -16.97 14.79 -7.79
CA PRO A 168 -17.59 14.54 -9.09
C PRO A 168 -16.64 14.07 -10.20
N GLN A 169 -15.34 13.88 -9.93
CA GLN A 169 -14.35 13.53 -10.95
C GLN A 169 -14.33 12.03 -11.26
N GLU A 170 -14.67 11.69 -12.50
CA GLU A 170 -14.48 10.36 -13.06
C GLU A 170 -12.98 10.07 -13.23
N GLN A 171 -12.49 9.01 -12.57
CA GLN A 171 -11.07 8.65 -12.52
C GLN A 171 -10.85 7.14 -12.33
N THR A 172 -11.67 6.31 -12.97
CA THR A 172 -11.75 4.86 -12.72
C THR A 172 -10.42 4.10 -12.87
N SER A 173 -9.53 4.51 -13.79
CA SER A 173 -8.19 3.91 -13.91
C SER A 173 -7.36 4.08 -12.63
N TYR A 174 -7.42 5.27 -12.02
CA TYR A 174 -6.78 5.55 -10.73
C TYR A 174 -7.43 4.76 -9.59
N ASN A 175 -8.76 4.74 -9.53
CA ASN A 175 -9.51 3.98 -8.51
C ASN A 175 -9.13 2.48 -8.54
N VAL A 176 -9.12 1.89 -9.74
CA VAL A 176 -8.75 0.47 -9.96
C VAL A 176 -7.28 0.22 -9.64
N ALA A 177 -6.36 1.11 -10.05
CA ALA A 177 -4.95 1.01 -9.68
C ALA A 177 -4.77 1.00 -8.16
N LYS A 178 -5.42 1.94 -7.45
CA LYS A 178 -5.32 2.06 -5.99
C LYS A 178 -5.97 0.88 -5.26
N ALA A 179 -7.13 0.38 -5.70
CA ALA A 179 -7.72 -0.86 -5.19
C ALA A 179 -6.75 -2.05 -5.34
N GLY A 180 -6.09 -2.16 -6.50
CA GLY A 180 -5.02 -3.12 -6.75
C GLY A 180 -3.85 -2.98 -5.77
N THR A 181 -3.37 -1.76 -5.49
CA THR A 181 -2.27 -1.54 -4.54
C THR A 181 -2.61 -1.95 -3.10
N ILE A 182 -3.85 -1.75 -2.64
CA ILE A 182 -4.29 -2.17 -1.31
C ILE A 182 -4.29 -3.70 -1.22
N HIS A 183 -4.83 -4.40 -2.23
CA HIS A 183 -4.82 -5.87 -2.22
C HIS A 183 -3.40 -6.44 -2.39
N LEU A 184 -2.55 -5.78 -3.18
CA LEU A 184 -1.12 -6.11 -3.30
C LEU A 184 -0.42 -6.07 -1.95
N ALA A 185 -0.70 -5.07 -1.11
CA ALA A 185 -0.17 -5.01 0.26
C ALA A 185 -0.53 -6.25 1.08
N ARG A 186 -1.80 -6.69 1.03
CA ARG A 186 -2.29 -7.87 1.75
C ARG A 186 -1.67 -9.17 1.24
N SER A 187 -1.55 -9.31 -0.08
CA SER A 187 -0.96 -10.49 -0.71
C SER A 187 0.53 -10.63 -0.39
N LEU A 188 1.30 -9.54 -0.52
CA LEU A 188 2.72 -9.52 -0.20
C LEU A 188 2.98 -9.70 1.30
N ALA A 189 2.12 -9.19 2.19
CA ALA A 189 2.23 -9.45 3.63
C ALA A 189 2.19 -10.95 3.97
N ASN A 190 1.34 -11.72 3.28
CA ASN A 190 1.30 -13.18 3.41
C ASN A 190 2.50 -13.86 2.73
N GLU A 191 2.90 -13.40 1.55
CA GLU A 191 4.05 -13.95 0.81
C GLU A 191 5.37 -13.76 1.58
N TRP A 192 5.55 -12.61 2.23
CA TRP A 192 6.79 -12.18 2.86
C TRP A 192 6.82 -12.37 4.38
N ARG A 193 5.78 -12.99 4.96
CA ARG A 193 5.57 -13.21 6.41
C ARG A 193 6.77 -13.74 7.22
N ASP A 194 7.71 -14.41 6.56
CA ASP A 194 8.91 -15.00 7.17
C ASP A 194 10.10 -14.02 7.30
N PHE A 195 10.03 -12.84 6.65
CA PHE A 195 11.14 -11.89 6.54
C PHE A 195 10.77 -10.41 6.44
N ALA A 196 9.53 -10.01 6.12
CA ALA A 196 9.16 -8.60 6.03
C ALA A 196 7.69 -8.34 6.36
N ARG A 197 7.41 -7.09 6.74
CA ARG A 197 6.05 -6.56 6.91
C ARG A 197 5.65 -5.76 5.69
N VAL A 198 4.38 -5.82 5.31
CA VAL A 198 3.83 -5.03 4.20
C VAL A 198 2.51 -4.42 4.62
N ASN A 199 2.37 -3.11 4.48
CA ASN A 199 1.13 -2.39 4.81
C ASN A 199 0.87 -1.28 3.79
N SER A 200 -0.38 -0.81 3.71
CA SER A 200 -0.75 0.38 2.92
C SER A 200 -1.27 1.51 3.79
N ILE A 201 -1.13 2.73 3.29
CA ILE A 201 -1.84 3.92 3.77
C ILE A 201 -2.74 4.36 2.63
N SER A 202 -4.00 4.68 2.94
CA SER A 202 -5.00 5.17 2.00
C SER A 202 -5.42 6.60 2.41
N PRO A 203 -4.69 7.65 1.97
CA PRO A 203 -5.07 9.03 2.23
C PRO A 203 -6.35 9.41 1.49
N GLY A 204 -7.08 10.40 2.02
CA GLY A 204 -8.15 11.09 1.30
C GLY A 204 -7.67 12.30 0.50
N TYR A 205 -8.45 13.38 0.51
CA TYR A 205 -8.04 14.65 -0.08
C TYR A 205 -6.97 15.32 0.79
N ILE A 206 -5.74 15.40 0.27
CA ILE A 206 -4.57 16.00 0.94
C ILE A 206 -4.08 17.19 0.12
N ASP A 207 -3.97 18.36 0.76
CA ASP A 207 -3.30 19.51 0.17
C ASP A 207 -1.79 19.24 0.08
N THR A 208 -1.32 19.14 -1.16
CA THR A 208 0.09 18.96 -1.53
C THR A 208 0.65 20.12 -2.36
N GLY A 209 -0.10 21.24 -2.46
CA GLY A 209 0.16 22.33 -3.41
C GLY A 209 -0.29 22.02 -4.84
N LEU A 210 -1.22 21.08 -5.02
CA LEU A 210 -1.90 20.78 -6.28
C LEU A 210 -3.37 21.27 -6.30
N SER A 211 -3.92 21.62 -5.14
CA SER A 211 -5.24 22.23 -4.95
C SER A 211 -5.40 23.56 -5.71
N ASP A 212 -4.31 24.30 -5.93
CA ASP A 212 -4.30 25.55 -6.71
C ASP A 212 -4.77 25.38 -8.16
N PHE A 213 -4.77 24.15 -8.70
CA PHE A 213 -5.24 23.82 -10.06
C PHE A 213 -6.67 23.26 -10.09
N VAL A 214 -7.33 23.15 -8.93
CA VAL A 214 -8.69 22.61 -8.81
C VAL A 214 -9.67 23.75 -8.62
N GLU A 215 -10.73 23.79 -9.43
CA GLU A 215 -11.79 24.78 -9.32
C GLU A 215 -12.37 24.86 -7.90
N LYS A 216 -12.64 26.08 -7.43
CA LYS A 216 -13.02 26.29 -6.03
C LYS A 216 -14.31 25.54 -5.65
N ASP A 217 -15.31 25.57 -6.53
CA ASP A 217 -16.60 24.92 -6.30
C ASP A 217 -16.46 23.39 -6.13
N VAL A 218 -15.46 22.79 -6.78
CA VAL A 218 -15.09 21.38 -6.60
C VAL A 218 -14.48 21.15 -5.21
N GLN A 219 -13.58 22.03 -4.75
CA GLN A 219 -12.97 21.92 -3.43
C GLN A 219 -14.02 22.11 -2.32
N ASP A 220 -14.93 23.08 -2.47
CA ASP A 220 -16.03 23.32 -1.54
C ASP A 220 -16.99 22.12 -1.49
N LEU A 221 -17.27 21.47 -2.63
CA LEU A 221 -18.03 20.21 -2.69
C LEU A 221 -17.30 19.07 -1.96
N TRP A 222 -16.00 18.85 -2.20
CA TRP A 222 -15.22 17.85 -1.45
C TRP A 222 -15.25 18.10 0.06
N ASN A 223 -15.01 19.35 0.49
CA ASN A 223 -15.06 19.75 1.89
C ASN A 223 -16.44 19.48 2.54
N SER A 224 -17.56 19.64 1.80
CA SER A 224 -18.90 19.31 2.30
C SER A 224 -19.13 17.81 2.53
N MET A 225 -18.42 16.96 1.76
CA MET A 225 -18.49 15.50 1.85
C MET A 225 -17.56 14.93 2.92
N ILE A 226 -16.41 15.57 3.18
CA ILE A 226 -15.49 15.21 4.27
C ILE A 226 -16.14 15.55 5.64
N PRO A 227 -16.34 14.61 6.58
CA PRO A 227 -16.85 14.93 7.92
C PRO A 227 -16.01 15.94 8.72
N MET A 228 -14.68 15.96 8.55
CA MET A 228 -13.82 16.99 9.13
C MET A 228 -13.90 18.36 8.43
N GLY A 229 -14.65 18.50 7.33
CA GLY A 229 -14.92 19.79 6.68
C GLY A 229 -13.74 20.47 5.98
N ARG A 230 -12.65 19.74 5.74
CA ARG A 230 -11.41 20.27 5.14
C ARG A 230 -10.59 19.19 4.46
N ASN A 231 -9.70 19.59 3.56
CA ASN A 231 -8.54 18.79 3.14
C ASN A 231 -7.60 18.48 4.33
N GLY A 232 -6.91 17.34 4.26
CA GLY A 232 -5.78 17.02 5.12
C GLY A 232 -4.53 17.79 4.70
N ASP A 233 -3.64 18.06 5.66
CA ASP A 233 -2.28 18.57 5.39
C ASP A 233 -1.33 17.36 5.31
N ALA A 234 -0.39 17.35 4.36
CA ALA A 234 0.56 16.25 4.19
C ALA A 234 1.34 15.90 5.48
N LYS A 235 1.56 16.87 6.39
CA LYS A 235 2.22 16.64 7.68
C LYS A 235 1.41 15.72 8.62
N GLU A 236 0.11 15.60 8.42
CA GLU A 236 -0.77 14.70 9.20
C GLU A 236 -0.51 13.23 8.86
N LEU A 237 0.12 12.94 7.70
CA LEU A 237 0.46 11.59 7.28
C LEU A 237 1.81 11.09 7.84
N LYS A 238 2.75 11.99 8.19
CA LYS A 238 4.13 11.58 8.54
C LYS A 238 4.19 10.62 9.72
N GLY A 239 3.29 10.79 10.70
CA GLY A 239 3.16 9.88 11.84
C GLY A 239 2.76 8.46 11.45
N ALA A 240 1.88 8.30 10.45
CA ALA A 240 1.48 6.98 9.95
C ALA A 240 2.61 6.29 9.17
N TYR A 241 3.35 7.04 8.34
CA TYR A 241 4.55 6.52 7.67
C TYR A 241 5.59 6.03 8.68
N VAL A 242 5.97 6.88 9.65
CA VAL A 242 6.92 6.55 10.72
C VAL A 242 6.46 5.32 11.52
N TYR A 243 5.18 5.28 11.91
CA TYR A 243 4.61 4.13 12.61
C TYR A 243 4.81 2.82 11.84
N LEU A 244 4.56 2.79 10.53
CA LEU A 244 4.69 1.57 9.71
C LEU A 244 6.16 1.17 9.41
N VAL A 245 7.08 2.12 9.22
CA VAL A 245 8.49 1.80 8.93
C VAL A 245 9.32 1.50 10.20
N SER A 246 8.87 1.95 11.37
CA SER A 246 9.52 1.72 12.67
C SER A 246 9.12 0.39 13.32
N ASP A 247 9.66 0.10 14.49
CA ASP A 247 9.38 -1.16 15.22
C ASP A 247 8.10 -1.08 16.08
N ALA A 248 7.49 0.12 16.15
CA ALA A 248 6.20 0.37 16.81
C ALA A 248 5.02 -0.43 16.21
N SER A 249 5.19 -0.97 14.99
CA SER A 249 4.18 -1.75 14.25
C SER A 249 4.64 -3.18 13.92
N THR A 250 5.57 -3.75 14.70
CA THR A 250 6.16 -5.10 14.48
C THR A 250 5.15 -6.24 14.34
N TYR A 251 3.96 -6.13 14.93
CA TYR A 251 2.88 -7.13 14.81
C TYR A 251 1.78 -6.77 13.78
N MET A 252 1.96 -5.70 13.00
CA MET A 252 1.01 -5.24 11.99
C MET A 252 1.56 -5.47 10.57
N THR A 253 0.86 -6.29 9.79
CA THR A 253 1.17 -6.61 8.39
C THR A 253 -0.11 -7.03 7.67
N GLY A 254 -0.27 -6.64 6.41
CA GLY A 254 -1.47 -6.86 5.61
C GLY A 254 -2.62 -5.89 5.91
N ASN A 255 -2.37 -4.82 6.66
CA ASN A 255 -3.35 -3.81 7.00
C ASN A 255 -3.27 -2.58 6.07
N ASP A 256 -4.40 -1.89 5.97
CA ASP A 256 -4.52 -0.59 5.31
C ASP A 256 -4.94 0.47 6.34
N LEU A 257 -4.35 1.65 6.29
CA LEU A 257 -4.67 2.79 7.15
C LEU A 257 -5.38 3.89 6.35
N LEU A 258 -6.70 4.00 6.51
CA LEU A 258 -7.48 5.12 5.99
C LEU A 258 -7.19 6.41 6.76
N ILE A 259 -6.82 7.48 6.04
CA ILE A 259 -6.56 8.82 6.60
C ILE A 259 -7.22 9.87 5.69
N ASP A 260 -8.54 10.00 5.81
CA ASP A 260 -9.40 10.67 4.82
C ASP A 260 -10.35 11.73 5.42
N GLY A 261 -10.11 12.14 6.67
CA GLY A 261 -11.00 13.04 7.41
C GLY A 261 -12.40 12.45 7.67
N GLY A 262 -12.55 11.13 7.54
CA GLY A 262 -13.80 10.38 7.66
C GLY A 262 -14.59 10.26 6.34
N TYR A 263 -14.04 10.62 5.18
CA TYR A 263 -14.78 10.61 3.91
C TYR A 263 -15.50 9.27 3.65
N THR A 264 -14.80 8.15 3.82
CA THR A 264 -15.31 6.79 3.58
C THR A 264 -16.35 6.31 4.59
N VAL A 265 -16.57 7.00 5.72
CA VAL A 265 -17.57 6.56 6.73
C VAL A 265 -19.00 6.87 6.31
N ARG A 266 -19.20 7.82 5.37
CA ARG A 266 -20.53 8.09 4.82
C ARG A 266 -20.86 7.05 3.76
N THR A 267 -21.75 6.12 4.09
CA THR A 267 -22.45 5.33 3.07
C THR A 267 -23.20 6.28 2.13
N THR A 268 -23.09 6.03 0.83
CA THR A 268 -23.61 6.89 -0.26
C THR A 268 -25.14 6.96 -0.26
N GLY A 269 -25.70 7.80 0.62
CA GLY A 269 -27.14 8.01 0.74
C GLY A 269 -27.56 9.41 1.22
N ILE A 270 -26.60 10.25 1.64
CA ILE A 270 -26.84 11.65 1.98
C ILE A 270 -25.81 12.50 1.23
N LEU A 271 -26.09 12.74 -0.06
CA LEU A 271 -25.74 14.04 -0.62
C LEU A 271 -26.41 15.09 0.29
N PRO A 272 -25.71 16.15 0.74
CA PRO A 272 -26.41 17.27 1.36
C PRO A 272 -27.48 17.75 0.37
N ARG A 273 -28.70 18.04 0.85
CA ARG A 273 -29.69 18.73 0.02
C ARG A 273 -29.11 20.09 -0.33
N SER A 274 -28.48 20.18 -1.50
CA SER A 274 -28.24 21.46 -2.15
C SER A 274 -29.60 22.00 -2.61
N SER A 275 -29.78 23.31 -2.48
CA SER A 275 -31.01 24.01 -2.89
C SER A 275 -31.38 23.79 -4.36
N LEU A 276 -30.41 23.36 -5.18
CA LEU A 276 -30.57 23.02 -6.59
C LEU A 276 -31.63 21.93 -6.85
N MET A 277 -31.86 21.00 -5.91
CA MET A 277 -32.93 20.00 -6.04
C MET A 277 -34.31 20.55 -5.67
N ASP A 278 -34.37 21.55 -4.78
CA ASP A 278 -35.64 22.22 -4.44
C ASP A 278 -36.07 23.13 -5.61
N ASP A 279 -35.14 23.80 -6.31
CA ASP A 279 -35.42 24.58 -7.53
C ASP A 279 -35.94 23.73 -8.71
N ILE A 280 -35.61 22.43 -8.75
CA ILE A 280 -36.09 21.48 -9.78
C ILE A 280 -37.44 20.86 -9.38
N MET A 281 -37.73 20.77 -8.08
CA MET A 281 -38.97 20.18 -7.54
C MET A 281 -40.06 21.21 -7.24
N ASP A 282 -39.72 22.50 -7.09
CA ASP A 282 -40.67 23.62 -7.08
C ASP A 282 -41.15 23.93 -8.51
N GLY A 283 -41.92 23.00 -9.06
CA GLY A 283 -42.71 23.21 -10.26
C GLY A 283 -43.93 24.12 -10.05
N SER A 284 -43.93 25.06 -9.09
CA SER A 284 -45.11 25.84 -8.71
C SER A 284 -44.98 27.36 -8.96
N ASN A 285 -45.25 27.74 -10.22
CA ASN A 285 -45.29 29.11 -10.77
C ASN A 285 -43.96 29.88 -10.75
N HIS A 286 -43.51 30.28 -11.95
CA HIS A 286 -43.55 31.68 -12.39
C HIS A 286 -43.25 31.79 -13.90
N GLY A 287 -43.96 32.70 -14.60
CA GLY A 287 -43.46 33.31 -15.84
C GLY A 287 -43.51 32.49 -17.15
N LYS A 288 -44.58 32.69 -17.94
CA LYS A 288 -44.59 32.35 -19.37
C LYS A 288 -43.49 33.12 -20.13
N SER A 289 -42.65 32.45 -20.92
CA SER A 289 -42.42 32.72 -22.36
C SER A 289 -41.20 31.98 -22.94
N LYS A 290 -41.27 31.60 -24.24
CA LYS A 290 -40.19 30.98 -25.06
C LYS A 290 -39.68 29.64 -24.47
N VAL A 291 -40.09 28.47 -24.97
CA VAL A 291 -39.74 27.96 -26.31
C VAL A 291 -40.93 27.24 -26.95
N ASP A 292 -41.54 27.90 -27.95
CA ASP A 292 -42.45 27.28 -28.91
C ASP A 292 -41.77 27.29 -30.30
N ARG A 293 -41.05 26.20 -30.62
CA ARG A 293 -40.77 25.72 -32.00
C ARG A 293 -39.87 24.48 -32.00
N LEU A 294 -40.15 23.57 -32.95
CA LEU A 294 -39.42 22.33 -33.28
C LEU A 294 -39.52 21.24 -32.18
N THR A 295 -40.41 20.25 -32.26
CA THR A 295 -40.67 19.36 -33.41
C THR A 295 -42.09 18.81 -33.37
N GLY A 296 -42.78 18.84 -34.51
CA GLY A 296 -44.10 18.20 -34.65
C GLY A 296 -43.97 16.76 -35.13
N LEU A 297 -44.36 15.80 -34.30
CA LEU A 297 -44.77 14.47 -34.74
C LEU A 297 -45.84 13.91 -33.79
N SER A 298 -47.09 14.19 -34.16
CA SER A 298 -48.29 13.53 -33.64
C SER A 298 -48.40 12.10 -34.19
N CYS A 299 -49.35 11.33 -33.63
CA CYS A 299 -49.73 9.94 -33.97
C CYS A 299 -48.87 8.86 -33.28
N LEU A 300 -49.42 7.83 -32.63
CA LEU A 300 -50.83 7.41 -32.40
C LEU A 300 -50.89 6.54 -31.12
N GLN A 301 -51.98 6.64 -30.35
CA GLN A 301 -52.51 5.52 -29.55
C GLN A 301 -53.92 5.21 -30.04
N PRO A 302 -54.38 3.95 -29.90
CA PRO A 302 -55.53 3.77 -29.01
C PRO A 302 -55.53 2.49 -28.15
N VAL A 303 -55.74 2.68 -26.84
CA VAL A 303 -56.78 2.06 -25.98
C VAL A 303 -57.20 0.60 -26.23
N CYS A 304 -57.06 -0.26 -25.21
CA CYS A 304 -58.12 -1.19 -24.77
C CYS A 304 -58.02 -1.54 -23.26
N PRO A 305 -59.13 -1.88 -22.56
CA PRO A 305 -59.17 -1.91 -21.08
C PRO A 305 -59.33 -3.30 -20.42
N LEU A 306 -58.88 -3.40 -19.15
CA LEU A 306 -59.43 -4.09 -17.94
C LEU A 306 -60.33 -5.36 -18.07
N PRO A 307 -60.28 -6.35 -17.13
CA PRO A 307 -60.41 -6.07 -15.68
C PRO A 307 -59.68 -6.98 -14.65
N GLY A 308 -59.58 -6.45 -13.43
CA GLY A 308 -58.74 -6.95 -12.33
C GLY A 308 -59.20 -8.16 -11.52
N ARG A 309 -58.39 -8.50 -10.49
CA ARG A 309 -58.80 -9.19 -9.25
C ARG A 309 -57.78 -8.94 -8.11
N ARG A 310 -58.31 -8.45 -6.97
CA ARG A 310 -57.89 -8.59 -5.56
C ARG A 310 -56.37 -8.74 -5.26
N HIS A 311 -55.72 -7.74 -4.64
CA HIS A 311 -55.66 -7.59 -3.17
C HIS A 311 -55.38 -8.89 -2.39
N ASN A 312 -54.16 -8.99 -1.87
CA ASN A 312 -53.91 -9.43 -0.49
C ASN A 312 -52.63 -8.76 0.03
N GLN A 313 -52.63 -8.36 1.29
CA GLN A 313 -51.50 -7.73 1.96
C GLN A 313 -50.45 -8.79 2.31
N ILE A 314 -49.17 -8.43 2.22
CA ILE A 314 -48.09 -9.14 2.92
C ILE A 314 -47.69 -8.27 4.11
N THR A 315 -48.04 -8.73 5.30
CA THR A 315 -47.67 -8.11 6.57
C THR A 315 -46.25 -8.50 6.96
N THR A 316 -45.47 -7.52 7.43
CA THR A 316 -44.16 -7.74 8.02
C THR A 316 -44.31 -8.45 9.37
N GLU A 317 -43.76 -9.66 9.52
CA GLU A 317 -43.57 -10.29 10.83
C GLU A 317 -42.13 -10.10 11.32
N LEU A 318 -42.01 -9.52 12.51
CA LEU A 318 -40.77 -9.41 13.28
C LEU A 318 -40.53 -10.73 14.03
N ILE A 319 -39.42 -11.41 13.75
CA ILE A 319 -38.97 -12.53 14.58
C ILE A 319 -38.02 -11.98 15.66
N THR A 320 -38.58 -11.62 16.81
CA THR A 320 -37.85 -11.61 18.08
C THR A 320 -38.14 -12.92 18.79
N ASN A 321 -37.11 -13.73 19.05
CA ASN A 321 -37.21 -14.89 19.94
C ASN A 321 -36.19 -14.77 21.07
N ASP A 322 -36.71 -14.84 22.30
CA ASP A 322 -35.96 -14.83 23.55
C ASP A 322 -35.09 -16.08 23.71
N ILE A 323 -33.99 -15.95 24.44
CA ILE A 323 -33.39 -17.06 25.19
C ILE A 323 -33.37 -16.65 26.67
N GLN A 324 -34.26 -17.26 27.45
CA GLN A 324 -34.36 -17.04 28.89
C GLN A 324 -33.23 -17.73 29.67
N LEU A 325 -32.93 -17.15 30.83
CA LEU A 325 -32.07 -17.73 31.85
C LEU A 325 -32.66 -19.04 32.41
N MET A 326 -31.80 -20.01 32.73
CA MET A 326 -32.04 -20.94 33.84
C MET A 326 -30.84 -20.96 34.79
N SER A 327 -31.13 -20.70 36.06
CA SER A 327 -30.22 -20.85 37.19
C SER A 327 -30.55 -22.14 37.93
N HIS A 328 -29.56 -22.84 38.51
CA HIS A 328 -29.75 -23.63 39.74
C HIS A 328 -28.43 -24.01 40.44
N ALA A 329 -28.42 -23.75 41.75
CA ALA A 329 -27.68 -24.41 42.86
C ALA A 329 -26.21 -24.87 42.73
N GLY A 330 -25.38 -24.44 43.70
CA GLY A 330 -24.05 -25.02 44.01
C GLY A 330 -24.11 -26.24 44.95
N PRO A 331 -22.97 -26.64 45.55
CA PRO A 331 -22.64 -26.07 46.88
C PRO A 331 -21.14 -25.72 47.11
N ALA A 332 -20.85 -25.03 48.22
CA ALA A 332 -19.51 -24.67 48.74
C ALA A 332 -18.87 -25.83 49.56
N ILE A 333 -17.73 -25.79 50.29
CA ILE A 333 -16.88 -24.79 51.03
C ILE A 333 -15.50 -25.50 51.34
N PRO A 334 -14.49 -24.96 52.10
CA PRO A 334 -14.08 -23.57 52.47
C PRO A 334 -12.54 -23.26 52.37
N GLY A 335 -12.15 -21.97 52.54
CA GLY A 335 -10.83 -21.55 53.10
C GLY A 335 -9.65 -21.40 52.13
N VAL A 336 -8.68 -20.48 52.31
CA VAL A 336 -8.22 -19.76 53.52
C VAL A 336 -7.92 -18.27 53.23
N ILE A 337 -8.11 -17.41 54.23
CA ILE A 337 -7.81 -15.96 54.24
C ILE A 337 -6.38 -15.71 54.75
N GLY A 338 -5.66 -14.74 54.18
CA GLY A 338 -4.37 -14.28 54.72
C GLY A 338 -3.88 -12.96 54.11
N ALA A 339 -4.15 -11.84 54.79
CA ALA A 339 -3.61 -10.52 54.44
C ALA A 339 -2.62 -10.04 55.53
N PHE A 340 -1.50 -9.42 55.15
CA PHE A 340 -0.63 -8.49 55.92
C PHE A 340 0.46 -8.00 54.93
N SER A 341 0.47 -6.77 54.43
CA SER A 341 0.88 -5.49 55.06
C SER A 341 2.38 -5.35 55.37
N THR A 342 3.03 -4.42 54.65
CA THR A 342 4.15 -3.53 55.07
C THR A 342 5.44 -4.12 55.65
N LYS A 343 6.56 -3.97 54.91
CA LYS A 343 7.65 -2.99 55.21
C LYS A 343 8.85 -3.11 54.24
N MET A 344 9.48 -1.98 53.91
CA MET A 344 10.89 -1.93 53.47
C MET A 344 11.82 -2.25 54.65
N PRO A 345 13.07 -2.66 54.37
CA PRO A 345 14.14 -1.68 54.59
C PRO A 345 15.13 -1.54 53.41
N ASP A 346 16.06 -0.63 53.62
CA ASP A 346 17.00 0.00 52.68
C ASP A 346 18.41 -0.65 52.72
N GLN A 347 19.37 -0.10 51.94
CA GLN A 347 20.84 -0.17 52.10
C GLN A 347 21.67 -1.32 51.47
N ASN A 348 22.33 -0.95 50.35
CA ASN A 348 23.80 -0.90 50.13
C ASN A 348 24.72 -2.12 49.85
N GLN A 349 25.67 -1.88 48.91
CA GLN A 349 27.03 -2.46 48.74
C GLN A 349 27.15 -3.95 48.31
N SER A 350 28.22 -4.42 47.64
CA SER A 350 29.25 -3.83 46.75
C SER A 350 30.13 -4.96 46.16
N SER A 351 30.85 -4.72 45.05
CA SER A 351 32.05 -5.47 44.55
C SER A 351 31.88 -6.98 44.22
N ALA A 352 32.82 -7.69 43.57
CA ALA A 352 33.67 -7.43 42.40
C ALA A 352 34.34 -8.77 41.95
N ALA A 353 34.84 -8.85 40.71
CA ALA A 353 35.82 -9.86 40.21
C ALA A 353 35.38 -11.36 40.19
N ALA A 354 35.98 -12.29 39.43
CA ALA A 354 36.75 -12.27 38.17
C ALA A 354 36.96 -13.73 37.65
N SER A 355 37.67 -13.88 36.52
CA SER A 355 38.39 -15.07 36.01
C SER A 355 37.61 -16.32 35.51
N GLU A 356 37.66 -16.52 34.18
CA GLU A 356 37.88 -17.82 33.52
C GLU A 356 39.41 -18.13 33.44
N PRO A 357 39.89 -19.16 32.68
CA PRO A 357 39.74 -20.61 32.85
C PRO A 357 41.14 -21.27 33.02
N PRO A 358 41.33 -22.61 32.83
CA PRO A 358 41.92 -23.03 31.52
C PRO A 358 41.69 -24.50 31.02
N LEU A 359 41.80 -24.65 29.67
CA LEU A 359 42.45 -25.72 28.87
C LEU A 359 42.14 -27.24 29.05
N GLY A 360 41.94 -27.96 27.91
CA GLY A 360 42.25 -29.41 27.84
C GLY A 360 41.70 -30.23 26.63
N ARG A 361 42.48 -30.36 25.53
CA ARG A 361 42.16 -31.14 24.29
C ARG A 361 42.05 -32.67 24.47
N ARG A 362 41.29 -33.38 23.59
CA ARG A 362 41.77 -34.43 22.63
C ARG A 362 40.66 -35.06 21.74
N ASN A 363 41.05 -35.84 20.71
CA ASN A 363 40.25 -36.20 19.53
C ASN A 363 39.77 -37.68 19.46
N SER A 364 38.62 -37.92 18.80
CA SER A 364 38.28 -39.06 17.88
C SER A 364 38.17 -40.51 18.44
N PRO A 365 37.64 -41.54 17.73
CA PRO A 365 36.98 -41.59 16.40
C PRO A 365 35.66 -42.45 16.25
N THR A 366 35.02 -42.38 15.06
CA THR A 366 34.26 -43.42 14.28
C THR A 366 33.10 -44.30 14.83
N CYS A 367 31.97 -44.26 14.10
CA CYS A 367 31.07 -45.35 13.62
C CYS A 367 30.13 -44.72 12.54
N GLN A 368 29.91 -45.19 11.29
CA GLN A 368 29.37 -46.46 10.76
C GLN A 368 28.05 -46.90 11.44
N SER A 369 26.97 -47.29 10.74
CA SER A 369 26.68 -47.39 9.30
C SER A 369 25.16 -47.55 9.06
N ALA A 370 24.65 -47.24 7.85
CA ALA A 370 23.38 -47.76 7.31
C ALA A 370 23.31 -47.52 5.78
N GLU A 371 23.33 -48.60 5.00
CA GLU A 371 23.11 -48.63 3.55
C GLU A 371 21.89 -49.51 3.21
N PHE A 372 21.52 -49.54 1.91
CA PHE A 372 20.46 -50.32 1.27
C PHE A 372 19.03 -49.77 1.47
N VAL A 373 18.14 -49.75 0.47
CA VAL A 373 18.12 -50.53 -0.79
C VAL A 373 17.98 -49.64 -2.04
N GLU A 374 18.72 -50.01 -3.08
CA GLU A 374 18.63 -49.52 -4.46
C GLU A 374 17.67 -50.42 -5.27
N VAL A 375 16.86 -49.85 -6.18
CA VAL A 375 16.14 -50.63 -7.21
C VAL A 375 16.27 -49.90 -8.53
N ASP A 376 16.87 -50.57 -9.51
CA ASP A 376 17.38 -49.97 -10.73
C ASP A 376 16.57 -50.38 -11.99
N ALA A 377 16.64 -49.53 -13.01
CA ALA A 377 16.36 -49.71 -14.43
C ALA A 377 15.09 -50.46 -14.93
N LEU A 378 14.41 -49.88 -15.94
CA LEU A 378 14.19 -50.53 -17.26
C LEU A 378 13.54 -49.59 -18.30
N THR A 379 14.30 -49.30 -19.36
CA THR A 379 13.89 -48.99 -20.76
C THR A 379 14.68 -49.98 -21.66
N PRO A 380 14.43 -50.20 -22.98
CA PRO A 380 13.83 -49.29 -23.98
C PRO A 380 12.90 -49.95 -25.05
N GLY A 381 12.43 -49.19 -26.05
CA GLY A 381 11.68 -49.77 -27.19
C GLY A 381 11.06 -48.80 -28.21
N THR A 382 11.86 -48.35 -29.17
CA THR A 382 11.56 -47.82 -30.54
C THR A 382 10.37 -48.47 -31.29
N THR A 383 9.59 -47.74 -32.11
CA THR A 383 9.88 -47.49 -33.56
C THR A 383 8.87 -46.46 -34.15
N CYS A 384 9.30 -45.36 -34.78
CA CYS A 384 9.58 -45.14 -36.22
C CYS A 384 8.37 -44.99 -37.17
N PHE A 385 8.23 -43.79 -37.77
CA PHE A 385 8.04 -43.66 -39.22
C PHE A 385 8.82 -42.46 -39.80
N ARG A 386 9.53 -42.73 -40.91
CA ARG A 386 10.28 -41.84 -41.82
C ARG A 386 9.33 -41.35 -42.95
N SER A 387 9.64 -40.48 -43.92
CA SER A 387 10.63 -39.40 -44.16
C SER A 387 10.47 -38.95 -45.64
N SER A 388 10.66 -37.67 -46.00
CA SER A 388 11.26 -37.30 -47.30
C SER A 388 11.53 -35.79 -47.43
N ALA A 389 12.71 -35.46 -47.97
CA ALA A 389 13.14 -34.16 -48.51
C ALA A 389 13.73 -34.45 -49.93
N PRO A 390 14.59 -33.64 -50.56
CA PRO A 390 14.84 -32.17 -50.55
C PRO A 390 14.82 -31.59 -51.99
N PHE A 391 15.32 -30.35 -52.23
CA PHE A 391 16.08 -29.99 -53.46
C PHE A 391 16.86 -28.66 -53.33
N ASP A 392 18.10 -28.62 -53.85
CA ASP A 392 18.98 -27.43 -54.00
C ASP A 392 18.62 -26.59 -55.28
N ALA A 393 19.32 -25.55 -55.77
CA ALA A 393 20.61 -24.90 -55.50
C ALA A 393 20.67 -23.47 -56.10
N HIS A 394 21.54 -22.57 -55.59
CA HIS A 394 22.66 -21.92 -56.34
C HIS A 394 23.19 -20.58 -55.76
N ASN A 395 24.51 -20.51 -55.61
CA ASN A 395 25.41 -19.34 -55.52
C ASN A 395 26.13 -19.19 -56.92
N PRO A 396 27.07 -18.24 -57.25
CA PRO A 396 28.04 -17.49 -56.42
C PRO A 396 28.16 -15.97 -56.67
N THR A 397 28.87 -15.18 -55.84
CA THR A 397 30.24 -14.61 -56.07
C THR A 397 30.51 -13.42 -55.09
N VAL A 398 31.70 -12.82 -54.81
CA VAL A 398 33.16 -13.16 -54.81
C VAL A 398 33.95 -12.05 -54.03
N PHE A 399 35.14 -12.35 -53.46
CA PHE A 399 36.12 -11.48 -52.72
C PHE A 399 35.64 -10.84 -51.38
N ALA A 400 36.25 -10.96 -50.19
CA ALA A 400 37.63 -11.16 -49.67
C ALA A 400 38.44 -9.89 -49.35
N SER A 401 38.75 -9.67 -48.05
CA SER A 401 40.12 -9.60 -47.47
C SER A 401 40.28 -8.62 -46.28
N LYS A 402 41.11 -9.06 -45.29
CA LYS A 402 41.93 -8.31 -44.30
C LYS A 402 41.24 -7.26 -43.38
N SER A 403 41.25 -7.33 -42.04
CA SER A 403 42.24 -7.68 -40.99
C SER A 403 43.09 -6.51 -40.45
N ILE A 404 43.17 -6.41 -39.12
CA ILE A 404 44.15 -5.65 -38.30
C ILE A 404 43.87 -4.13 -38.25
N SER A 405 44.01 -3.42 -37.12
CA SER A 405 44.55 -3.76 -35.77
C SER A 405 43.60 -3.37 -34.64
#